data_AF-G1EFV6-F1
#
_entry.id   AF-G1EFV6-F1
#
_cell.length_a   1.000
_cell.length_b   1.000
_cell.length_c   1.000
_cell.angle_alpha   90.00
_cell.angle_beta   90.00
_cell.angle_gamma   90.00
#
_symmetry.space_group_name_H-M   'P 1'
#
loop_
_entity.id
_entity.type
_entity.pdbx_description
1 polymer ?
#
loop_
_entity_poly.entity_id
_entity_poly.type
_entity_poly.pdbx_seq_one_letter_code
_entity_poly.pdbx_strand_id
1 'polypeptide(L)'
;AELNVARLGHNNVVRIVAASTCTPASQNSLGTIIMEYVGNCTLHHVIYGTGHLTGKNKDGLKCDDGFLSTSQAVSYSCDIVTGLMFLHSQLIVHL
;
A
#
# COMPACT_ATOMS: atom_id res chain seq x y z
N ALA A 1 -22.94 -5.09 9.65
CA ALA A 1 -22.54 -3.69 9.47
C ALA A 1 -21.85 -3.58 8.12
N GLU A 2 -22.25 -2.66 7.26
CA GLU A 2 -21.54 -2.38 5.99
C GLU A 2 -20.29 -1.55 6.28
N LEU A 3 -19.14 -1.99 5.77
CA LEU A 3 -17.88 -1.29 5.96
C LEU A 3 -17.84 -0.07 5.01
N ASN A 4 -18.01 1.14 5.56
CA ASN A 4 -17.83 2.36 4.79
C ASN A 4 -16.34 2.69 4.67
N VAL A 5 -15.67 2.06 3.71
CA VAL A 5 -14.22 2.21 3.50
C VAL A 5 -13.83 3.65 3.14
N ALA A 6 -14.74 4.47 2.60
CA ALA A 6 -14.49 5.87 2.32
C ALA A 6 -14.19 6.70 3.58
N ARG A 7 -14.48 6.16 4.78
CA ARG A 7 -14.20 6.80 6.07
C ARG A 7 -12.86 6.38 6.69
N LEU A 8 -12.12 5.47 6.07
CA LEU A 8 -10.78 5.07 6.52
C LEU A 8 -9.73 6.08 6.06
N GLY A 9 -9.74 7.25 6.69
CA GLY A 9 -8.74 8.30 6.47
C GLY A 9 -7.58 8.17 7.45
N HIS A 10 -6.48 7.53 7.02
CA HIS A 10 -5.25 7.45 7.80
C HIS A 10 -4.03 7.44 6.87
N ASN A 11 -2.93 8.09 7.25
CA ASN A 11 -1.74 8.22 6.39
C ASN A 11 -1.10 6.88 6.02
N ASN A 12 -1.25 5.88 6.90
CA ASN A 12 -0.70 4.52 6.70
C ASN A 12 -1.76 3.51 6.21
N VAL A 13 -2.90 3.99 5.69
CA VAL A 13 -3.94 3.16 5.06
C VAL A 13 -4.25 3.75 3.69
N VAL A 14 -4.20 2.92 2.65
CA VAL A 14 -4.47 3.39 1.28
C VAL A 14 -5.93 3.85 1.17
N ARG A 15 -6.12 5.09 0.72
CA ARG A 15 -7.44 5.71 0.61
C ARG A 15 -8.20 5.15 -0.59
N ILE A 16 -9.44 4.72 -0.37
CA ILE A 16 -10.39 4.46 -1.45
C ILE A 16 -11.02 5.77 -1.89
N VAL A 17 -10.94 6.07 -3.19
CA VAL A 17 -11.44 7.31 -3.80
C VAL A 17 -12.87 7.11 -4.30
N ALA A 18 -13.15 5.96 -4.92
CA ALA A 18 -14.47 5.62 -5.43
C ALA A 18 -14.67 4.11 -5.49
N ALA A 19 -15.92 3.67 -5.44
CA ALA A 19 -16.31 2.30 -5.72
C ALA A 19 -17.62 2.32 -6.51
N SER A 20 -17.76 1.41 -7.48
CA SER A 20 -18.98 1.22 -8.27
C SER A 20 -19.37 -0.25 -8.23
N THR A 21 -20.64 -0.51 -7.96
CA THR A 21 -21.26 -1.84 -8.05
C THR A 21 -22.29 -1.91 -9.19
N CYS A 22 -22.46 -0.82 -9.95
CA CYS A 22 -23.47 -0.73 -10.98
C CYS A 22 -23.04 -1.50 -12.23
N THR A 23 -23.83 -2.52 -12.59
CA THR A 23 -23.73 -3.26 -13.83
C THR A 23 -24.88 -2.87 -14.76
N PRO A 24 -24.62 -2.34 -15.97
CA PRO A 24 -25.64 -2.30 -17.01
C PRO A 24 -26.12 -3.73 -17.29
N ALA A 25 -27.42 -3.92 -17.50
CA ALA A 25 -28.11 -5.22 -17.58
C ALA A 25 -27.60 -6.20 -18.68
N SER A 26 -26.57 -5.83 -19.43
CA SER A 26 -25.97 -6.60 -20.53
C SER A 26 -24.50 -6.98 -20.32
N GLN A 27 -23.87 -6.60 -19.20
CA GLN A 27 -22.45 -6.85 -18.94
C GLN A 27 -22.28 -7.45 -17.54
N ASN A 28 -21.65 -8.62 -17.44
CA ASN A 28 -21.18 -9.19 -16.18
C ASN A 28 -20.00 -8.36 -15.65
N SER A 29 -20.25 -7.12 -15.20
CA SER A 29 -19.20 -6.27 -14.66
C SER A 29 -19.04 -6.56 -13.17
N LEU A 30 -17.88 -7.09 -12.78
CA LEU A 30 -17.49 -7.08 -11.38
C LEU A 30 -17.33 -5.61 -10.95
N GLY A 31 -17.81 -5.23 -9.77
CA GLY A 31 -17.70 -3.86 -9.30
C GLY A 31 -16.27 -3.31 -9.39
N THR A 32 -16.12 -2.00 -9.58
CA THR A 32 -14.82 -1.33 -9.71
C THR A 32 -14.47 -0.58 -8.43
N ILE A 33 -13.24 -0.67 -7.97
CA ILE A 33 -12.70 0.13 -6.87
C ILE A 33 -11.54 0.98 -7.40
N ILE A 34 -11.56 2.27 -7.11
CA ILE A 34 -10.49 3.22 -7.40
C ILE A 34 -9.87 3.63 -6.07
N MET A 35 -8.56 3.46 -5.94
CA MET A 35 -7.81 3.77 -4.74
C MET A 35 -6.58 4.62 -5.04
N GLU A 36 -6.02 5.25 -4.02
CA GLU A 36 -4.82 6.07 -4.13
C GLU A 36 -3.63 5.27 -4.67
N TYR A 37 -2.88 5.88 -5.59
CA TYR A 37 -1.66 5.32 -6.13
C TYR A 37 -0.47 5.73 -5.26
N VAL A 38 0.06 4.77 -4.49
CA VAL A 38 1.13 5.00 -3.49
C VAL A 38 2.54 4.74 -4.03
N GLY A 39 2.69 4.44 -5.32
CA GLY A 39 3.98 4.28 -5.98
C GLY A 39 4.03 3.11 -6.96
N ASN A 40 5.21 2.96 -7.56
CA ASN A 40 5.43 2.06 -8.70
C ASN A 40 5.69 0.60 -8.30
N CYS A 41 5.81 0.30 -7.01
CA CYS A 41 6.11 -1.05 -6.52
C CYS A 41 5.42 -1.33 -5.17
N THR A 42 5.26 -2.60 -4.84
CA THR A 42 4.70 -3.04 -3.56
C THR A 42 5.81 -3.23 -2.53
N LEU A 43 5.46 -3.26 -1.24
CA LEU A 43 6.42 -3.58 -0.19
C LEU A 43 7.09 -4.95 -0.39
N HIS A 44 6.36 -5.92 -0.94
CA HIS A 44 6.94 -7.22 -1.32
C HIS A 44 8.06 -7.06 -2.35
N HIS A 45 7.87 -6.20 -3.36
CA HIS A 45 8.91 -5.92 -4.34
C HIS A 45 10.09 -5.15 -3.72
N VAL A 46 9.84 -4.32 -2.71
CA VAL A 46 10.93 -3.64 -1.97
C VAL A 46 11.74 -4.61 -1.10
N ILE A 47 11.09 -5.62 -0.51
CA ILE A 47 11.74 -6.60 0.38
C ILE A 47 12.44 -7.72 -0.41
N TYR A 48 11.80 -8.22 -1.47
CA TYR A 48 12.24 -9.41 -2.20
C TYR A 48 12.50 -9.18 -3.68
N GLY A 49 12.14 -8.01 -4.22
CA GLY A 49 12.41 -7.67 -5.61
C GLY A 49 13.89 -7.36 -5.79
N THR A 50 14.50 -8.04 -6.75
CA THR A 50 15.92 -7.99 -7.04
C THR A 50 16.34 -6.57 -7.43
N GLY A 51 16.91 -5.79 -6.49
CA GLY A 51 17.83 -4.65 -6.65
C GLY A 51 17.67 -3.59 -7.75
N HIS A 52 16.59 -3.55 -8.55
CA HIS A 52 16.57 -2.85 -9.84
C HIS A 52 15.41 -1.84 -9.99
N LEU A 53 15.10 -1.08 -8.94
CA LEU A 53 14.26 0.11 -9.04
C LEU A 53 14.96 1.42 -8.69
N THR A 54 16.27 1.50 -8.87
CA THR A 54 17.00 2.78 -8.74
C THR A 54 17.70 3.16 -10.03
N GLY A 55 16.91 3.61 -11.01
CA GLY A 55 17.40 4.56 -12.00
C GLY A 55 17.48 5.96 -11.38
N LYS A 56 18.71 6.49 -11.29
CA LYS A 56 19.16 7.83 -10.83
C LYS A 56 19.51 7.95 -9.33
N ASN A 57 20.79 7.76 -9.01
CA ASN A 57 21.69 8.91 -8.93
C ASN A 57 23.12 8.48 -9.31
N LYS A 58 23.75 9.35 -10.11
CA LYS A 58 25.16 9.31 -10.45
C LYS A 58 25.97 9.76 -9.23
N ASP A 59 27.21 9.32 -9.21
CA ASP A 59 28.30 9.75 -8.32
C ASP A 59 28.43 8.97 -7.01
N GLY A 60 29.32 7.98 -7.08
CA GLY A 60 30.37 7.84 -6.08
C GLY A 60 29.97 7.18 -4.77
N LEU A 61 30.25 5.88 -4.71
CA LEU A 61 30.68 5.18 -3.49
C LEU A 61 29.59 4.93 -2.43
N LYS A 62 28.88 3.80 -2.58
CA LYS A 62 28.88 2.72 -1.59
C LYS A 62 28.13 1.51 -2.14
N CYS A 63 28.83 0.38 -2.17
CA CYS A 63 28.28 -0.94 -2.35
C CYS A 63 27.47 -1.28 -1.08
N ASP A 64 26.19 -0.90 -1.05
CA ASP A 64 25.20 -1.59 -0.21
C ASP A 64 24.19 -2.16 -1.19
N ASP A 65 24.45 -3.40 -1.52
CA ASP A 65 23.85 -4.19 -2.59
C ASP A 65 22.35 -4.37 -2.30
N GLY A 66 21.48 -3.84 -3.15
CA GLY A 66 20.10 -4.29 -3.43
C GLY A 66 19.06 -4.53 -2.32
N PHE A 67 19.39 -4.41 -1.03
CA PHE A 67 18.55 -4.85 0.09
C PHE A 67 18.04 -3.69 0.96
N LEU A 68 16.88 -3.92 1.58
CA LEU A 68 16.27 -3.01 2.54
C LEU A 68 17.17 -2.87 3.79
N SER A 69 17.65 -1.66 4.09
CA SER A 69 18.41 -1.41 5.31
C SER A 69 17.58 -1.70 6.57
N THR A 70 18.22 -2.07 7.68
CA THR A 70 17.52 -2.32 8.96
C THR A 70 16.72 -1.10 9.42
N SER A 71 17.25 0.11 9.23
CA SER A 71 16.52 1.35 9.53
C SER A 71 15.24 1.50 8.70
N GLN A 72 15.28 1.15 7.41
CA GLN A 72 14.08 1.18 6.56
C GLN A 72 13.09 0.08 6.96
N ALA A 73 13.57 -1.13 7.25
CA ALA A 73 12.74 -2.23 7.72
C ALA A 73 11.97 -1.87 9.00
N VAL A 74 12.64 -1.23 9.96
CA VAL A 74 12.02 -0.74 11.20
C VAL A 74 11.00 0.36 10.91
N SER A 75 11.31 1.29 9.99
CA SER A 75 10.37 2.34 9.59
C SER A 75 9.08 1.74 8.99
N TYR A 76 9.21 0.86 8.00
CA TYR A 76 8.05 0.19 7.40
C TYR A 76 7.24 -0.60 8.42
N SER A 77 7.92 -1.27 9.36
CA SER A 77 7.24 -1.99 10.45
C SER A 77 6.43 -1.04 11.33
N CYS A 78 6.98 0.13 11.67
CA CYS A 78 6.30 1.15 12.46
C CYS A 78 5.06 1.70 11.72
N ASP A 79 5.18 1.98 10.43
CA ASP A 79 4.09 2.49 9.61
C ASP A 79 2.93 1.47 9.51
N ILE A 80 3.26 0.19 9.30
CA ILE A 80 2.29 -0.92 9.28
C ILE A 80 1.56 -1.01 10.61
N VAL A 81 2.29 -1.03 11.73
CA VAL A 81 1.68 -1.12 13.07
C VAL A 81 0.76 0.07 13.33
N THR A 82 1.16 1.28 12.91
CA THR A 82 0.33 2.47 13.04
C THR A 82 -0.97 2.34 12.23
N GLY A 83 -0.90 1.83 10.99
CA GLY A 83 -2.07 1.53 10.18
C GLY A 83 -2.99 0.47 10.80
N LEU A 84 -2.42 -0.60 11.34
CA LEU A 84 -3.17 -1.66 12.02
C LEU A 84 -3.86 -1.17 13.30
N MET A 85 -3.18 -0.34 14.11
CA MET A 85 -3.79 0.28 15.29
C MET A 85 -5.00 1.13 14.91
N PHE A 86 -4.90 1.90 13.83
CA PHE A 86 -6.03 2.67 13.30
C PHE A 86 -7.19 1.76 12.87
N LEU A 87 -6.93 0.71 12.09
CA LEU A 87 -7.98 -0.23 11.66
C LEU A 87 -8.68 -0.91 12.86
N HIS A 88 -7.89 -1.32 13.86
CA HIS A 88 -8.43 -1.93 15.07
C HIS A 88 -9.30 -0.96 15.87
N SER A 89 -8.97 0.35 15.89
CA SER A 89 -9.83 1.38 16.49
C SER A 89 -11.21 1.51 15.82
N GLN A 90 -11.31 1.10 14.56
CA GLN A 90 -12.55 1.06 13.78
C GLN A 90 -13.23 -0.33 13.81
N LEU A 91 -12.74 -1.25 14.67
CA LEU A 91 -13.19 -2.64 14.78
C LEU A 91 -13.03 -3.45 13.48
N ILE A 92 -12.01 -3.12 12.68
CA ILE A 92 -11.69 -3.82 11.44
C ILE A 92 -10.50 -4.74 11.69
N VAL A 93 -10.69 -6.03 11.40
CA VAL A 93 -9.63 -7.03 11.44
C VAL A 93 -9.11 -7.22 10.02
N HIS A 94 -7.81 -7.07 9.82
CA HIS A 94 -7.13 -7.41 8.57
C HIS A 94 -6.71 -8.89 8.62
N LEU A 95 -7.09 -9.68 7.61
CA LEU A 95 -6.68 -11.09 7.44
C LEU A 95 -5.49 -11.18 6.47
#